data_AF-A0A0I9SI94-F1
#
_entry.id   AF-A0A0I9SI94-F1
#
_cell.length_a   1.000
_cell.length_b   1.000
_cell.length_c   1.000
_cell.angle_alpha   90.00
_cell.angle_beta   90.00
_cell.angle_gamma   90.00
#
_symmetry.space_group_name_H-M   'P 1'
#
loop_
_entity.id
_entity.type
_entity.pdbx_description
1 polymer ?
#
loop_
_entity_poly.entity_id
_entity_poly.type
_entity_poly.pdbx_seq_one_letter_code
_entity_poly.pdbx_strand_id
1 'polypeptide(L)'
;SPFDNTAVDLLEDLNAPAYKIASFEAVDLPLIKYVAGTGKPMIISTGMADAEEIQEAIDAAREGGCKELAILHCVSGYPAPAEDYNLRTIPDMMRRFGLVTGLSDHTLDNTTAIASVVLGASIIEKHFTLDRNGGGPDDSFSLEPVELAALCRDSKTAWSSLGKVDYGRKSSEQGNVKFRRSLYFVKSLKAGDIVTCDAVRSVRPGFGVAPKFLNDIVGKRVNFDVEVNTPVTVLSWSAKA
;
A
#
# COMPACT_ATOMS: atom_id res chain seq x y z
N SER A 1 11.11 19.20 -17.47
CA SER A 1 12.29 18.37 -17.73
C SER A 1 13.18 19.10 -18.72
N PRO A 2 14.44 19.41 -18.40
CA PRO A 2 15.40 19.91 -19.38
C PRO A 2 15.98 18.76 -20.21
N PHE A 3 16.26 19.02 -21.49
CA PHE A 3 16.88 18.07 -22.43
C PHE A 3 18.28 18.52 -22.89
N ASP A 4 18.69 19.72 -22.47
CA ASP A 4 20.03 20.29 -22.69
C ASP A 4 20.27 21.40 -21.65
N ASN A 5 21.48 21.95 -21.61
CA ASN A 5 21.84 23.00 -20.65
C ASN A 5 21.03 24.29 -20.83
N THR A 6 20.63 24.64 -22.05
CA THR A 6 19.83 25.86 -22.29
C THR A 6 18.43 25.75 -21.69
N ALA A 7 17.85 24.55 -21.70
CA ALA A 7 16.60 24.25 -21.03
C ALA A 7 16.74 24.25 -19.50
N VAL A 8 17.92 23.90 -18.96
CA VAL A 8 18.22 24.05 -17.53
C VAL A 8 18.23 25.52 -17.15
N ASP A 9 18.97 26.35 -17.90
CA ASP A 9 19.06 27.80 -17.65
C ASP A 9 17.67 28.47 -17.69
N LEU A 10 16.85 28.11 -18.68
CA LEU A 10 15.46 28.60 -18.77
C LEU A 10 14.63 28.21 -17.53
N LEU A 11 14.77 26.98 -17.04
CA LEU A 11 14.04 26.51 -15.85
C LEU A 11 14.54 27.18 -14.57
N GLU A 12 15.83 27.49 -14.46
CA GLU A 12 16.38 28.30 -13.37
C GLU A 12 15.78 29.72 -13.39
N ASP A 13 15.72 30.37 -14.56
CA ASP A 13 15.12 31.70 -14.72
C ASP A 13 13.63 31.71 -14.32
N LEU A 14 12.91 30.62 -14.59
CA LEU A 14 11.52 30.41 -14.17
C LEU A 14 11.37 29.98 -12.70
N ASN A 15 12.49 29.86 -11.97
CA ASN A 15 12.57 29.38 -10.59
C ASN A 15 11.86 28.04 -10.39
N ALA A 16 12.11 27.08 -11.29
CA ALA A 16 11.62 25.72 -11.16
C ALA A 16 12.04 25.15 -9.78
N PRO A 17 11.12 24.54 -9.01
CA PRO A 17 11.42 24.10 -7.64
C PRO A 17 12.22 22.79 -7.58
N ALA A 18 12.21 22.02 -8.66
CA ALA A 18 12.91 20.75 -8.80
C ALA A 18 13.10 20.42 -10.29
N TYR A 19 14.00 19.48 -10.57
CA TYR A 19 14.31 19.02 -11.91
C TYR A 19 13.92 17.57 -12.13
N LYS A 20 13.46 17.28 -13.34
CA LYS A 20 13.13 15.94 -13.81
C LYS A 20 14.05 15.59 -14.99
N ILE A 21 14.90 14.59 -14.84
CA ILE A 21 15.70 13.99 -15.92
C ILE A 21 14.86 12.88 -16.55
N ALA A 22 14.59 12.97 -17.85
CA ALA A 22 13.82 11.94 -18.55
C ALA A 22 14.65 10.67 -18.74
N SER A 23 14.00 9.56 -19.10
CA SER A 23 14.66 8.26 -19.18
C SER A 23 15.74 8.17 -20.24
N PHE A 24 15.58 8.86 -21.37
CA PHE A 24 16.59 8.87 -22.42
C PHE A 24 17.83 9.68 -22.03
N GLU A 25 17.68 10.68 -21.17
CA GLU A 25 18.79 11.49 -20.63
C GLU A 25 19.41 10.90 -19.35
N ALA A 26 18.95 9.74 -18.86
CA ALA A 26 19.51 9.11 -17.66
C ALA A 26 21.00 8.74 -17.81
N VAL A 27 21.46 8.54 -19.05
CA VAL A 27 22.87 8.27 -19.38
C VAL A 27 23.68 9.53 -19.70
N ASP A 28 23.04 10.70 -19.77
CA ASP A 28 23.72 11.98 -20.01
C ASP A 28 24.29 12.52 -18.69
N LEU A 29 25.37 11.89 -18.23
CA LEU A 29 26.04 12.24 -16.97
C LEU A 29 26.48 13.72 -16.91
N PRO A 30 27.00 14.35 -18.00
CA PRO A 30 27.27 15.79 -18.02
C PRO A 30 26.03 16.64 -17.75
N LEU A 31 24.89 16.35 -18.38
CA LEU A 31 23.64 17.08 -18.13
C LEU A 31 23.16 16.89 -16.69
N ILE A 32 23.22 15.66 -16.17
CA ILE A 32 22.85 15.37 -14.77
C ILE A 32 23.72 16.18 -13.80
N LYS A 33 25.03 16.26 -14.02
CA LYS A 33 25.95 17.08 -13.21
C LYS A 33 25.64 18.56 -13.30
N TYR A 34 25.29 19.04 -14.49
CA TYR A 34 24.93 20.44 -14.72
C TYR A 34 23.67 20.82 -13.93
N VAL A 35 22.62 19.99 -14.01
CA VAL A 35 21.38 20.16 -13.24
C VAL A 35 21.65 20.08 -11.74
N ALA A 36 22.46 19.12 -11.29
CA ALA A 36 22.81 18.96 -9.88
C ALA A 36 23.53 20.20 -9.31
N GLY A 37 24.31 20.91 -10.14
CA GLY A 37 25.00 22.14 -9.78
C GLY A 37 24.07 23.30 -9.38
N THR A 38 22.78 23.24 -9.76
CA THR A 38 21.75 24.20 -9.29
C THR A 38 21.45 24.06 -7.80
N GLY A 39 21.77 22.91 -7.20
CA GLY A 39 21.49 22.58 -5.80
C GLY A 39 20.01 22.27 -5.51
N LYS A 40 19.14 22.25 -6.52
CA LYS A 40 17.72 21.94 -6.36
C LYS A 40 17.46 20.43 -6.37
N PRO A 41 16.31 19.97 -5.81
CA PRO A 41 15.93 18.56 -5.85
C PRO A 41 15.85 18.00 -7.28
N MET A 42 16.20 16.74 -7.44
CA MET A 42 16.20 16.04 -8.73
C MET A 42 15.38 14.75 -8.68
N ILE A 43 14.73 14.44 -9.80
CA ILE A 43 14.00 13.19 -10.04
C ILE A 43 14.49 12.59 -11.36
N ILE A 44 14.97 11.35 -11.36
CA ILE A 44 15.49 10.68 -12.57
C ILE A 44 14.58 9.49 -12.89
N SER A 45 13.99 9.44 -14.10
CA SER A 45 13.27 8.22 -14.53
C SER A 45 14.27 7.25 -15.15
N THR A 46 14.13 5.96 -14.87
CA THR A 46 15.14 4.94 -15.22
C THR A 46 14.65 3.95 -16.27
N GLY A 47 13.76 4.35 -17.17
CA GLY A 47 13.34 3.52 -18.29
C GLY A 47 14.51 3.30 -19.25
N MET A 48 14.60 2.11 -19.85
CA MET A 48 15.74 1.65 -20.67
C MET A 48 17.06 1.46 -19.92
N ALA A 49 17.26 2.12 -18.77
CA ALA A 49 18.49 2.05 -18.00
C ALA A 49 18.61 0.73 -17.24
N ASP A 50 19.77 0.10 -17.30
CA ASP A 50 20.09 -1.02 -16.44
C ASP A 50 20.58 -0.55 -15.05
N ALA A 51 20.94 -1.50 -14.19
CA ALA A 51 21.31 -1.15 -12.82
C ALA A 51 22.69 -0.48 -12.68
N GLU A 52 23.57 -0.61 -13.67
CA GLU A 52 24.85 0.10 -13.74
C GLU A 52 24.61 1.54 -14.18
N GLU A 53 23.85 1.75 -15.26
CA GLU A 53 23.49 3.09 -15.76
C GLU A 53 22.71 3.90 -14.70
N ILE A 54 21.80 3.26 -13.95
CA ILE A 54 21.12 3.91 -12.82
C ILE A 54 22.12 4.35 -11.76
N GLN A 55 23.12 3.53 -11.44
CA GLN A 55 24.13 3.86 -10.44
C GLN A 55 25.01 5.02 -10.92
N GLU A 56 25.43 5.01 -12.19
CA GLU A 56 26.19 6.10 -12.81
C GLU A 56 25.42 7.43 -12.78
N ALA A 57 24.13 7.40 -13.09
CA ALA A 57 23.25 8.58 -13.02
C ALA A 57 23.16 9.14 -11.58
N ILE A 58 23.01 8.26 -10.59
CA ILE A 58 22.99 8.64 -9.17
C ILE A 58 24.32 9.26 -8.74
N ASP A 59 25.43 8.65 -9.13
CA ASP A 59 26.77 9.13 -8.77
C ASP A 59 27.06 10.46 -9.45
N ALA A 60 26.71 10.62 -10.74
CA ALA A 60 26.79 11.89 -11.44
C ALA A 60 25.99 13.00 -10.74
N ALA A 61 24.76 12.72 -10.30
CA ALA A 61 23.95 13.69 -9.56
C ALA A 61 24.62 14.09 -8.23
N ARG A 62 25.14 13.11 -7.48
CA ARG A 62 25.83 13.36 -6.19
C ARG A 62 27.13 14.14 -6.38
N GLU A 63 27.95 13.76 -7.36
CA GLU A 63 29.19 14.47 -7.72
C GLU A 63 28.92 15.91 -8.15
N GLY A 64 27.83 16.15 -8.87
CA GLY A 64 27.38 17.48 -9.25
C GLY A 64 26.81 18.32 -8.10
N GLY A 65 26.67 17.75 -6.90
CA GLY A 65 26.23 18.45 -5.69
C GLY A 65 24.77 18.24 -5.29
N CYS A 66 24.04 17.34 -5.95
CA CYS A 66 22.66 17.02 -5.59
C CYS A 66 22.58 16.35 -4.21
N LYS A 67 21.68 16.87 -3.35
CA LYS A 67 21.42 16.33 -2.00
C LYS A 67 20.08 15.61 -1.89
N GLU A 68 19.10 16.03 -2.67
CA GLU A 68 17.73 15.53 -2.64
C GLU A 68 17.41 14.87 -3.98
N LEU A 69 17.53 13.54 -4.02
CA LEU A 69 17.38 12.75 -5.23
C LEU A 69 16.30 11.68 -5.05
N ALA A 70 15.42 11.59 -6.05
CA ALA A 70 14.48 10.48 -6.22
C ALA A 70 14.71 9.79 -7.58
N ILE A 71 14.36 8.51 -7.65
CA ILE A 71 14.40 7.73 -8.90
C ILE A 71 13.02 7.16 -9.20
N LEU A 72 12.62 7.11 -10.46
CA LEU A 72 11.35 6.53 -10.88
C LEU A 72 11.59 5.28 -11.71
N HIS A 73 11.02 4.16 -11.27
CA HIS A 73 10.87 2.99 -12.11
C HIS A 73 10.00 3.34 -13.31
N CYS A 74 10.38 2.91 -14.51
CA CYS A 74 9.76 3.35 -15.74
C CYS A 74 9.94 2.30 -16.85
N VAL A 75 8.94 2.17 -17.72
CA VAL A 75 9.04 1.44 -18.99
C VAL A 75 8.82 2.47 -20.09
N SER A 76 9.82 2.73 -20.94
CA SER A 76 9.74 3.70 -22.04
C SER A 76 9.01 3.12 -23.27
N GLY A 77 7.80 2.61 -23.06
CA GLY A 77 6.87 2.16 -24.10
C GLY A 77 5.60 3.02 -24.06
N TYR A 78 5.10 3.44 -25.21
CA TYR A 78 4.06 4.47 -25.31
C TYR A 78 2.89 4.01 -26.21
N PRO A 79 1.86 3.34 -25.66
CA PRO A 79 1.73 2.89 -24.28
C PRO A 79 2.55 1.63 -23.97
N ALA A 80 2.86 1.42 -22.70
CA ALA A 80 3.52 0.21 -22.22
C ALA A 80 2.49 -0.81 -21.71
N PRO A 81 2.61 -2.10 -22.04
CA PRO A 81 1.86 -3.18 -21.39
C PRO A 81 2.09 -3.21 -19.88
N ALA A 82 1.06 -3.53 -19.10
CA ALA A 82 1.15 -3.54 -17.63
C ALA A 82 2.09 -4.66 -17.13
N GLU A 83 2.15 -5.79 -17.83
CA GLU A 83 3.04 -6.91 -17.54
C GLU A 83 4.54 -6.56 -17.65
N ASP A 84 4.90 -5.59 -18.48
CA ASP A 84 6.29 -5.17 -18.68
C ASP A 84 6.82 -4.36 -17.49
N TYR A 85 5.93 -3.77 -16.69
CA TYR A 85 6.31 -2.93 -15.56
C TYR A 85 7.00 -3.68 -14.43
N ASN A 86 6.82 -4.99 -14.28
CA ASN A 86 7.54 -5.77 -13.27
C ASN A 86 7.60 -5.09 -11.88
N LEU A 87 6.48 -4.57 -11.34
CA LEU A 87 6.48 -3.61 -10.22
C LEU A 87 7.26 -4.03 -8.95
N ARG A 88 7.59 -5.32 -8.81
CA ARG A 88 8.54 -5.82 -7.79
C ARG A 88 9.93 -5.18 -7.88
N THR A 89 10.28 -4.54 -9.01
CA THR A 89 11.49 -3.75 -9.18
C THR A 89 11.51 -2.53 -8.25
N ILE A 90 10.37 -1.92 -7.94
CA ILE A 90 10.30 -0.74 -7.06
C ILE A 90 10.90 -1.00 -5.67
N PRO A 91 10.43 -2.00 -4.89
CA PRO A 91 11.01 -2.29 -3.59
C PRO A 91 12.45 -2.81 -3.69
N ASP A 92 12.87 -3.35 -4.84
CA ASP A 92 14.27 -3.71 -5.07
C ASP A 92 15.14 -2.47 -5.26
N MET A 93 14.75 -1.53 -6.12
CA MET A 93 15.41 -0.24 -6.31
C MET A 93 15.54 0.53 -4.98
N MET A 94 14.48 0.55 -4.16
CA MET A 94 14.51 1.17 -2.83
C MET A 94 15.61 0.57 -1.95
N ARG A 95 15.72 -0.77 -1.91
CA ARG A 95 16.77 -1.46 -1.13
C ARG A 95 18.16 -1.25 -1.72
N ARG A 96 18.29 -1.31 -3.04
CA ARG A 96 19.56 -1.27 -3.77
C ARG A 96 20.20 0.11 -3.74
N PHE A 97 19.42 1.15 -4.02
CA PHE A 97 19.93 2.51 -4.17
C PHE A 97 19.71 3.37 -2.92
N GLY A 98 18.80 2.97 -2.01
CA GLY A 98 18.53 3.69 -0.76
C GLY A 98 17.91 5.07 -0.98
N LEU A 99 17.21 5.28 -2.11
CA LEU A 99 16.59 6.53 -2.49
C LEU A 99 15.07 6.47 -2.40
N VAL A 100 14.43 7.64 -2.38
CA VAL A 100 12.99 7.75 -2.61
C VAL A 100 12.71 7.23 -4.02
N THR A 101 11.91 6.16 -4.10
CA THR A 101 11.55 5.55 -5.38
C THR A 101 10.09 5.83 -5.71
N GLY A 102 9.81 6.12 -6.97
CA GLY A 102 8.46 6.25 -7.51
C GLY A 102 8.26 5.45 -8.79
N LEU A 103 7.18 5.77 -9.50
CA LEU A 103 6.81 5.19 -10.79
C LEU A 103 6.54 6.30 -11.80
N SER A 104 7.10 6.17 -13.00
CA SER A 104 6.68 6.90 -14.20
C SER A 104 5.93 5.92 -15.10
N ASP A 105 4.63 6.14 -15.26
CA ASP A 105 3.67 5.19 -15.80
C ASP A 105 3.15 5.62 -17.19
N HIS A 106 3.28 4.73 -18.17
CA HIS A 106 2.84 4.88 -19.56
C HIS A 106 1.82 3.80 -19.95
N THR A 107 1.27 3.08 -18.98
CA THR A 107 0.08 2.25 -19.20
C THR A 107 -1.15 3.11 -19.53
N LEU A 108 -2.22 2.50 -20.04
CA LEU A 108 -3.45 3.25 -20.37
C LEU A 108 -4.28 3.63 -19.15
N ASP A 109 -4.30 2.80 -18.11
CA ASP A 109 -5.15 3.00 -16.92
C ASP A 109 -4.34 3.34 -15.66
N ASN A 110 -5.04 3.48 -14.53
CA ASN A 110 -4.44 3.84 -13.24
C ASN A 110 -4.02 2.64 -12.38
N THR A 111 -4.32 1.40 -12.80
CA THR A 111 -4.17 0.20 -11.96
C THR A 111 -2.71 -0.01 -11.59
N THR A 112 -1.81 0.11 -12.56
CA THR A 112 -0.36 -0.03 -12.37
C THR A 112 0.18 1.03 -11.43
N ALA A 113 -0.19 2.30 -11.65
CA ALA A 113 0.17 3.40 -10.76
C ALA A 113 -0.31 3.19 -9.31
N ILE A 114 -1.57 2.81 -9.11
CA ILE A 114 -2.14 2.58 -7.77
C ILE A 114 -1.48 1.37 -7.09
N ALA A 115 -1.22 0.29 -7.83
CA ALA A 115 -0.53 -0.88 -7.29
C ALA A 115 0.90 -0.55 -6.84
N SER A 116 1.58 0.37 -7.52
CA SER A 116 2.94 0.78 -7.16
C SER A 116 3.03 1.44 -5.78
N VAL A 117 1.97 2.15 -5.36
CA VAL A 117 1.85 2.73 -4.00
C VAL A 117 2.00 1.65 -2.93
N VAL A 118 1.34 0.50 -3.13
CA VAL A 118 1.35 -0.60 -2.16
C VAL A 118 2.75 -1.23 -2.04
N LEU A 119 3.56 -1.08 -3.08
CA LEU A 119 4.94 -1.57 -3.16
C LEU A 119 5.97 -0.54 -2.66
N GLY A 120 5.53 0.65 -2.21
CA GLY A 120 6.37 1.67 -1.61
C GLY A 120 6.69 2.87 -2.50
N ALA A 121 6.12 2.95 -3.72
CA ALA A 121 6.29 4.12 -4.58
C ALA A 121 5.78 5.38 -3.87
N SER A 122 6.62 6.42 -3.82
CA SER A 122 6.33 7.70 -3.16
C SER A 122 6.01 8.82 -4.14
N ILE A 123 6.27 8.62 -5.43
CA ILE A 123 6.01 9.55 -6.52
C ILE A 123 5.33 8.76 -7.65
N ILE A 124 4.27 9.32 -8.23
CA ILE A 124 3.60 8.78 -9.41
C ILE A 124 3.61 9.87 -10.48
N GLU A 125 4.11 9.53 -11.66
CA GLU A 125 4.10 10.37 -12.85
C GLU A 125 3.26 9.67 -13.94
N LYS A 126 2.37 10.43 -14.58
CA LYS A 126 1.49 10.01 -15.68
C LYS A 126 1.42 11.14 -16.69
N HIS A 127 1.33 10.80 -17.96
CA HIS A 127 0.97 11.79 -18.97
C HIS A 127 -0.48 12.24 -18.77
N PHE A 128 -0.75 13.50 -19.12
CA PHE A 128 -2.04 14.14 -18.93
C PHE A 128 -2.39 14.99 -20.16
N THR A 129 -3.64 14.90 -20.61
CA THR A 129 -4.19 15.71 -21.69
C THR A 129 -5.58 16.22 -21.31
N LEU A 130 -6.01 17.31 -21.95
CA LEU A 130 -7.38 17.81 -21.78
C LEU A 130 -8.38 17.05 -22.65
N ASP A 131 -7.93 16.50 -23.77
CA ASP A 131 -8.73 15.74 -24.73
C ASP A 131 -7.80 14.84 -25.55
N ARG A 132 -7.98 13.51 -25.45
CA ARG A 132 -7.17 12.55 -26.21
C ARG A 132 -7.35 12.64 -27.73
N ASN A 133 -8.38 13.36 -28.20
CA ASN A 133 -8.63 13.59 -29.62
C ASN A 133 -7.95 14.88 -30.13
N GLY A 134 -7.18 15.57 -29.28
CA GLY A 134 -6.47 16.82 -29.60
C GLY A 134 -5.35 16.67 -30.65
N GLY A 135 -4.87 15.45 -30.89
CA GLY A 135 -3.89 15.12 -31.91
C GLY A 135 -2.43 15.35 -31.48
N GLY A 136 -2.18 15.58 -30.20
CA GLY A 136 -0.86 15.59 -29.60
C GLY A 136 -0.19 14.21 -29.68
N PRO A 137 1.15 14.16 -29.73
CA PRO A 137 1.90 12.92 -29.93
C PRO A 137 1.67 11.89 -28.81
N ASP A 138 1.35 12.36 -27.60
CA ASP A 138 1.16 11.53 -26.41
C ASP A 138 -0.32 11.37 -26.00
N ASP A 139 -1.24 11.96 -26.77
CA ASP A 139 -2.65 12.05 -26.37
C ASP A 139 -3.29 10.67 -26.22
N SER A 140 -2.97 9.72 -27.10
CA SER A 140 -3.65 8.42 -27.14
C SER A 140 -3.52 7.57 -25.87
N PHE A 141 -2.53 7.85 -25.02
CA PHE A 141 -2.29 7.13 -23.77
C PHE A 141 -2.26 8.02 -22.51
N SER A 142 -2.36 9.34 -22.67
CA SER A 142 -2.42 10.31 -21.57
C SER A 142 -3.72 10.18 -20.77
N LEU A 143 -3.72 10.50 -19.48
CA LEU A 143 -4.96 10.60 -18.70
C LEU A 143 -5.72 11.88 -19.03
N GLU A 144 -7.04 11.80 -19.02
CA GLU A 144 -7.95 12.95 -19.04
C GLU A 144 -8.31 13.43 -17.62
N PRO A 145 -8.93 14.62 -17.44
CA PRO A 145 -9.20 15.20 -16.11
C PRO A 145 -9.91 14.27 -15.12
N VAL A 146 -10.89 13.48 -15.58
CA VAL A 146 -11.63 12.55 -14.73
C VAL A 146 -10.75 11.39 -14.26
N GLU A 147 -9.87 10.90 -15.13
CA GLU A 147 -8.97 9.79 -14.84
C GLU A 147 -7.81 10.22 -13.93
N LEU A 148 -7.28 11.44 -14.13
CA LEU A 148 -6.28 12.01 -13.21
C LEU A 148 -6.88 12.23 -11.81
N ALA A 149 -8.11 12.76 -11.72
CA ALA A 149 -8.80 12.92 -10.44
C ALA A 149 -9.03 11.55 -9.75
N ALA A 150 -9.35 10.51 -10.52
CA ALA A 150 -9.44 9.15 -10.02
C ALA A 150 -8.09 8.65 -9.50
N LEU A 151 -7.00 8.86 -10.26
CA LEU A 151 -5.65 8.48 -9.85
C LEU A 151 -5.29 9.09 -8.49
N CYS A 152 -5.50 10.41 -8.31
CA CYS A 152 -5.21 11.08 -7.05
C CYS A 152 -6.02 10.50 -5.87
N ARG A 153 -7.33 10.33 -6.05
CA ARG A 153 -8.23 9.80 -5.01
C ARG A 153 -7.85 8.36 -4.63
N ASP A 154 -7.62 7.53 -5.62
CA ASP A 154 -7.44 6.09 -5.44
C ASP A 154 -6.02 5.78 -4.94
N SER A 155 -5.01 6.53 -5.39
CA SER A 155 -3.65 6.48 -4.81
C SER A 155 -3.65 6.87 -3.33
N LYS A 156 -4.37 7.94 -2.96
CA LYS A 156 -4.52 8.34 -1.55
C LYS A 156 -5.24 7.27 -0.72
N THR A 157 -6.25 6.63 -1.31
CA THR A 157 -6.98 5.52 -0.67
C THR A 157 -6.07 4.31 -0.46
N ALA A 158 -5.30 3.90 -1.48
CA ALA A 158 -4.33 2.82 -1.38
C ALA A 158 -3.26 3.10 -0.32
N TRP A 159 -2.68 4.30 -0.34
CA TRP A 159 -1.69 4.73 0.64
C TRP A 159 -2.26 4.72 2.07
N SER A 160 -3.46 5.27 2.27
CA SER A 160 -4.13 5.29 3.59
C SER A 160 -4.44 3.88 4.10
N SER A 161 -4.60 2.91 3.19
CA SER A 161 -4.94 1.51 3.52
C SER A 161 -3.71 0.67 3.91
N LEU A 162 -2.49 1.11 3.60
CA LEU A 162 -1.26 0.42 3.99
C LEU A 162 -1.16 0.27 5.52
N GLY A 163 -1.45 1.34 6.24
CA GLY A 163 -1.49 1.36 7.70
C GLY A 163 -0.23 0.74 8.34
N LYS A 164 -0.45 -0.18 9.28
CA LYS A 164 0.59 -0.95 9.95
C LYS A 164 0.13 -2.39 10.13
N VAL A 165 1.07 -3.30 10.36
CA VAL A 165 0.75 -4.69 10.72
C VAL A 165 -0.11 -4.70 11.99
N ASP A 166 -1.35 -5.18 11.87
CA ASP A 166 -2.30 -5.15 12.98
C ASP A 166 -3.38 -6.25 12.85
N TYR A 167 -3.26 -7.26 13.71
CA TYR A 167 -4.23 -8.36 13.89
C TYR A 167 -5.36 -8.04 14.88
N GLY A 168 -5.36 -6.81 15.42
CA GLY A 168 -6.37 -6.33 16.34
C GLY A 168 -7.72 -6.10 15.67
N ARG A 169 -8.77 -6.20 16.49
CA ARG A 169 -10.14 -5.88 16.06
C ARG A 169 -10.25 -4.39 15.75
N LYS A 170 -10.85 -4.06 14.61
CA LYS A 170 -11.07 -2.67 14.18
C LYS A 170 -12.31 -2.09 14.87
N SER A 171 -12.39 -0.76 14.93
CA SER A 171 -13.55 -0.04 15.48
C SER A 171 -14.85 -0.46 14.80
N SER A 172 -14.82 -0.62 13.46
CA SER A 172 -15.94 -1.11 12.64
C SER A 172 -16.41 -2.53 12.98
N GLU A 173 -15.59 -3.32 13.67
CA GLU A 173 -15.90 -4.71 14.01
C GLU A 173 -16.40 -4.88 15.47
N GLN A 174 -16.27 -3.85 16.32
CA GLN A 174 -16.61 -3.96 17.75
C GLN A 174 -18.08 -4.32 17.98
N GLY A 175 -18.99 -3.71 17.24
CA GLY A 175 -20.42 -4.04 17.30
C GLY A 175 -20.76 -5.45 16.79
N ASN A 176 -19.86 -6.06 16.02
CA ASN A 176 -20.06 -7.36 15.40
C ASN A 176 -19.60 -8.54 16.27
N VAL A 177 -19.02 -8.28 17.44
CA VAL A 177 -18.62 -9.34 18.40
C VAL A 177 -19.80 -10.24 18.77
N LYS A 178 -21.00 -9.65 18.90
CA LYS A 178 -22.24 -10.38 19.16
C LYS A 178 -22.61 -11.40 18.08
N PHE A 179 -22.06 -11.29 16.87
CA PHE A 179 -22.29 -12.25 15.79
C PHE A 179 -21.28 -13.40 15.79
N ARG A 180 -20.29 -13.40 16.69
CA ARG A 180 -19.42 -14.57 16.89
C ARG A 180 -20.18 -15.67 17.62
N ARG A 181 -19.71 -16.91 17.48
CA ARG A 181 -20.22 -18.01 18.31
C ARG A 181 -19.64 -17.87 19.73
N SER A 182 -20.44 -18.23 20.71
CA SER A 182 -20.04 -18.44 22.09
C SER A 182 -20.69 -19.70 22.64
N LEU A 183 -20.33 -20.11 23.86
CA LEU A 183 -20.89 -21.31 24.47
C LEU A 183 -22.22 -20.98 25.17
N TYR A 184 -23.21 -21.83 24.94
CA TYR A 184 -24.53 -21.79 25.56
C TYR A 184 -24.87 -23.14 26.15
N PHE A 185 -25.57 -23.13 27.27
CA PHE A 185 -26.22 -24.31 27.79
C PHE A 185 -27.43 -24.63 26.91
N VAL A 186 -27.52 -25.87 26.42
CA VAL A 186 -28.64 -26.36 25.61
C VAL A 186 -29.52 -27.35 26.38
N LYS A 187 -29.27 -27.47 27.69
CA LYS A 187 -30.07 -28.20 28.67
C LYS A 187 -30.10 -27.40 29.96
N SER A 188 -31.19 -27.51 30.71
CA SER A 188 -31.25 -26.96 32.08
C SER A 188 -30.43 -27.83 33.04
N LEU A 189 -29.77 -27.21 34.01
CA LEU A 189 -28.94 -27.86 35.04
C LEU A 189 -29.25 -27.25 36.41
N LYS A 190 -29.22 -28.04 37.48
CA LYS A 190 -29.33 -27.56 38.86
C LYS A 190 -27.96 -27.23 39.44
N ALA A 191 -27.92 -26.32 40.40
CA ALA A 191 -26.69 -26.00 41.12
C ALA A 191 -26.00 -27.28 41.62
N GLY A 192 -24.71 -27.44 41.28
CA GLY A 192 -23.91 -28.64 41.60
C GLY A 192 -23.88 -29.71 40.51
N ASP A 193 -24.75 -29.67 39.49
CA ASP A 193 -24.76 -30.63 38.39
C ASP A 193 -23.49 -30.56 37.54
N ILE A 194 -23.05 -31.71 37.00
CA ILE A 194 -21.89 -31.80 36.12
C ILE A 194 -22.29 -31.39 34.69
N VAL A 195 -21.49 -30.51 34.09
CA VAL A 195 -21.66 -30.13 32.68
C VAL A 195 -21.18 -31.25 31.77
N THR A 196 -22.09 -31.91 31.06
CA THR A 196 -21.79 -32.95 30.07
C THR A 196 -21.52 -32.35 28.69
N CYS A 197 -20.88 -33.12 27.80
CA CYS A 197 -20.58 -32.68 26.42
C CYS A 197 -21.82 -32.22 25.63
N ASP A 198 -22.97 -32.84 25.90
CA ASP A 198 -24.24 -32.56 25.21
C ASP A 198 -25.07 -31.46 25.90
N ALA A 199 -24.64 -30.97 27.06
CA ALA A 199 -25.28 -29.87 27.78
C ALA A 199 -24.82 -28.48 27.30
N VAL A 200 -23.68 -28.38 26.60
CA VAL A 200 -23.15 -27.12 26.08
C VAL A 200 -22.90 -27.20 24.58
N ARG A 201 -23.25 -26.15 23.85
CA ARG A 201 -22.94 -26.02 22.43
C ARG A 201 -22.33 -24.66 22.12
N SER A 202 -21.45 -24.64 21.13
CA SER A 202 -21.03 -23.40 20.48
C SER A 202 -22.12 -22.94 19.55
N VAL A 203 -22.78 -21.83 19.82
CA VAL A 203 -23.84 -21.22 18.98
C VAL A 203 -23.70 -19.70 18.96
N ARG A 204 -24.41 -19.01 18.07
CA ARG A 204 -24.57 -17.55 18.14
C ARG A 204 -25.75 -17.22 19.06
N PRO A 205 -25.81 -16.01 19.64
CA PRO A 205 -24.86 -14.89 19.52
C PRO A 205 -23.60 -15.05 20.39
N GLY A 206 -22.74 -14.04 20.39
CA GLY A 206 -21.43 -14.02 21.06
C GLY A 206 -21.48 -13.46 22.48
N PHE A 207 -22.48 -13.84 23.29
CA PHE A 207 -22.65 -13.31 24.66
C PHE A 207 -22.08 -14.22 25.76
N GLY A 208 -21.85 -15.49 25.47
CA GLY A 208 -21.16 -16.42 26.37
C GLY A 208 -19.64 -16.38 26.20
N VAL A 209 -18.95 -17.28 26.90
CA VAL A 209 -17.51 -17.47 26.76
C VAL A 209 -17.14 -18.06 25.40
N ALA A 210 -15.90 -17.83 24.98
CA ALA A 210 -15.40 -18.26 23.69
C ALA A 210 -15.44 -19.81 23.56
N PRO A 211 -15.73 -20.35 22.37
CA PRO A 211 -15.80 -21.80 22.15
C PRO A 211 -14.56 -22.59 22.52
N LYS A 212 -13.38 -21.95 22.52
CA LYS A 212 -12.11 -22.57 22.93
C LYS A 212 -12.12 -23.11 24.37
N PHE A 213 -13.00 -22.60 25.23
CA PHE A 213 -13.12 -23.03 26.62
C PHE A 213 -14.05 -24.24 26.82
N LEU A 214 -14.58 -24.85 25.74
CA LEU A 214 -15.54 -25.95 25.85
C LEU A 214 -14.99 -27.11 26.69
N ASN A 215 -13.75 -27.54 26.42
CA ASN A 215 -13.11 -28.63 27.14
C ASN A 215 -12.80 -28.28 28.59
N ASP A 216 -12.67 -26.99 28.92
CA ASP A 216 -12.42 -26.54 30.29
C ASP A 216 -13.69 -26.57 31.15
N ILE A 217 -14.86 -26.50 30.52
CA ILE A 217 -16.18 -26.44 31.16
C ILE A 217 -16.78 -27.85 31.30
N VAL A 218 -16.59 -28.71 30.29
CA VAL A 218 -17.07 -30.09 30.35
C VAL A 218 -16.43 -30.82 31.54
N GLY A 219 -17.26 -31.48 32.34
CA GLY A 219 -16.85 -32.17 33.57
C GLY A 219 -16.73 -31.25 34.80
N LYS A 220 -16.99 -29.94 34.69
CA LYS A 220 -17.12 -29.04 35.84
C LYS A 220 -18.53 -29.05 36.41
N ARG A 221 -18.72 -28.50 37.61
CA ARG A 221 -20.04 -28.33 38.22
C ARG A 221 -20.56 -26.92 38.01
N VAL A 222 -21.86 -26.77 37.76
CA VAL A 222 -22.49 -25.44 37.69
C VAL A 222 -22.69 -24.84 39.08
N ASN A 223 -22.49 -23.53 39.22
CA ASN A 223 -22.55 -22.86 40.53
C ASN A 223 -23.98 -22.46 40.94
N PHE A 224 -24.90 -22.43 40.00
CA PHE A 224 -26.30 -22.01 40.18
C PHE A 224 -27.18 -22.76 39.19
N ASP A 225 -28.50 -22.66 39.38
CA ASP A 225 -29.49 -23.22 38.45
C ASP A 225 -29.39 -22.51 37.09
N VAL A 226 -29.28 -23.29 36.02
CA VAL A 226 -29.13 -22.82 34.63
C VAL A 226 -30.34 -23.25 33.82
N GLU A 227 -30.91 -22.32 33.05
CA GLU A 227 -31.96 -22.62 32.08
C GLU A 227 -31.37 -22.90 30.68
N VAL A 228 -32.12 -23.65 29.86
CA VAL A 228 -31.80 -23.85 28.44
C VAL A 228 -31.64 -22.52 27.70
N ASN A 229 -30.71 -22.46 26.75
CA ASN A 229 -30.34 -21.26 25.97
C ASN A 229 -29.72 -20.12 26.79
N THR A 230 -29.21 -20.41 27.99
CA THR A 230 -28.43 -19.45 28.77
C THR A 230 -26.97 -19.38 28.28
N PRO A 231 -26.40 -18.19 28.07
CA PRO A 231 -24.98 -18.06 27.73
C PRO A 231 -24.12 -18.57 28.89
N VAL A 232 -23.11 -19.38 28.56
CA VAL A 232 -22.12 -19.84 29.52
C VAL A 232 -21.22 -18.64 29.86
N THR A 233 -21.19 -18.21 31.12
CA THR A 233 -20.35 -17.10 31.61
C THR A 233 -19.28 -17.61 32.56
N VAL A 234 -18.20 -16.87 32.80
CA VAL A 234 -17.11 -17.29 33.72
C VAL A 234 -17.59 -17.63 35.14
N LEU A 235 -18.76 -17.13 35.55
CA LEU A 235 -19.37 -17.43 36.85
C LEU A 235 -20.17 -18.75 36.84
N SER A 236 -20.44 -19.32 35.68
CA SER A 236 -21.35 -20.46 35.51
C SER A 236 -20.79 -21.78 36.06
N TRP A 237 -19.48 -21.89 36.31
CA TRP A 237 -18.86 -23.11 36.84
C TRP A 237 -17.69 -22.80 37.79
N SER A 238 -17.34 -23.74 38.66
CA SER A 238 -16.18 -23.63 39.56
C SER A 238 -14.97 -24.45 39.05
N ALA A 239 -13.76 -24.07 39.46
CA ALA A 239 -12.56 -24.88 39.22
C ALA A 239 -12.73 -26.26 39.90
N LYS A 240 -12.04 -27.30 39.39
CA LYS A 240 -12.15 -28.65 39.97
C LYS A 240 -11.64 -28.55 41.42
N ALA A 241 -12.41 -29.09 42.37
CA ALA A 241 -11.87 -29.48 43.67
C ALA A 241 -10.81 -30.56 43.47
#